data_AF-M2QGZ8-F1
#
_entry.id   AF-M2QGZ8-F1
#
_cell.length_a   1.000
_cell.length_b   1.000
_cell.length_c   1.000
_cell.angle_alpha   90.00
_cell.angle_beta   90.00
_cell.angle_gamma   90.00
#
_symmetry.space_group_name_H-M   'P 1'
#
loop_
_entity.id
_entity.type
_entity.pdbx_description
1 polymer ?
#
loop_
_entity_poly.entity_id
_entity_poly.type
_entity_poly.pdbx_seq_one_letter_code
_entity_poly.pdbx_strand_id
1 'polypeptide(L)'
;MSLMQEERWIVQNMLGEAHPKIRVRYRLESALTDELVNTVRGDLTGVTPVPVGIAPAFTSSGKLTAIAIATCVEVLVVQFHAKAKANDALVRVGRELLRREILCHPDVAIFAFDLHDLATSLFHDHRLYLTNGVDIQSARPGGDRDRLSFVKFAVGDRVRVEEENVEDFLATGRSWEPSNKCTNWMACQAWMAVYLARISDMEAHFDKVPRVNTENMGDASLTMISQTHYNDRRLAGKKPTSVVNEFDSAMMHKKKAQVKASRFQSRFRKDEQIAMTVKDAHSGAEYTLRGRTADVSGRSASIKAETMLDDKTITAFTTVGAGRPTNLESQKGASILHALQGRVKLSDNPFIRYIWHPSADFTWPEAWPTSSDTPITSQRPLNDSQLAAVEHMLTMSDDHRITMIQGPPGTGKTTVIAAYVMSAIASGLGGIWLIAQSNVAVKNIAEKLADVGFLNWKLLVSRDFHEDW
;
A
#
# COMPACT_ATOMS: atom_id res chain seq x y z
N MET A 1 -0.24 -30.76 -18.00
CA MET A 1 -0.65 -29.36 -18.23
C MET A 1 -2.15 -29.34 -18.52
N SER A 2 -3.01 -29.36 -17.49
CA SER A 2 -4.46 -29.18 -17.67
C SER A 2 -4.70 -27.69 -17.88
N LEU A 3 -4.97 -27.34 -19.14
CA LEU A 3 -5.30 -26.00 -19.64
C LEU A 3 -6.25 -25.29 -18.67
N MET A 4 -5.95 -24.04 -18.34
CA MET A 4 -6.96 -23.16 -17.78
C MET A 4 -8.17 -23.20 -18.74
N GLN A 5 -9.41 -23.28 -18.24
CA GLN A 5 -10.55 -23.04 -19.12
C GLN A 5 -10.34 -21.65 -19.71
N GLU A 6 -10.09 -21.62 -21.02
CA GLU A 6 -9.76 -20.41 -21.76
C GLU A 6 -10.88 -19.37 -21.69
N GLU A 7 -12.09 -19.84 -21.41
CA GLU A 7 -13.30 -19.05 -21.25
C GLU A 7 -14.20 -19.66 -20.16
N ARG A 8 -14.79 -18.81 -19.32
CA ARG A 8 -15.80 -19.19 -18.33
C ARG A 8 -16.77 -18.06 -18.05
N TRP A 9 -17.87 -18.36 -17.38
CA TRP A 9 -18.87 -17.38 -16.94
C TRP A 9 -18.90 -17.27 -15.43
N ILE A 10 -18.92 -16.05 -14.91
CA ILE A 10 -19.03 -15.76 -13.48
C ILE A 10 -20.24 -14.87 -13.20
N VAL A 11 -20.71 -14.89 -11.96
CA VAL A 11 -21.77 -14.01 -11.46
C VAL A 11 -21.15 -13.11 -10.41
N GLN A 12 -21.43 -11.81 -10.48
CA GLN A 12 -21.09 -10.90 -9.39
C GLN A 12 -22.08 -11.10 -8.24
N ASN A 13 -21.61 -11.10 -7.00
CA ASN A 13 -22.42 -11.19 -5.79
C ASN A 13 -22.06 -10.05 -4.80
N MET A 14 -21.48 -8.97 -5.30
CA MET A 14 -21.08 -7.79 -4.52
C MET A 14 -22.22 -6.79 -4.39
N LEU A 15 -23.08 -6.71 -5.41
CA LEU A 15 -24.24 -5.82 -5.49
C LEU A 15 -25.52 -6.65 -5.50
N GLY A 16 -26.51 -6.25 -4.72
CA GLY A 16 -27.82 -6.90 -4.60
C GLY A 16 -28.76 -6.68 -5.78
N GLU A 17 -28.22 -6.55 -6.99
CA GLU A 17 -28.99 -6.42 -8.22
C GLU A 17 -28.62 -7.48 -9.25
N ALA A 18 -29.58 -7.80 -10.12
CA ALA A 18 -29.39 -8.80 -11.17
C ALA A 18 -28.53 -8.21 -12.30
N HIS A 19 -27.38 -8.82 -12.54
CA HIS A 19 -26.52 -8.51 -13.69
C HIS A 19 -26.39 -9.69 -14.63
N PRO A 20 -26.16 -9.45 -15.94
CA PRO A 20 -25.73 -10.49 -16.84
C PRO A 20 -24.48 -11.21 -16.31
N LYS A 21 -24.35 -12.50 -16.64
CA LYS A 21 -23.12 -13.24 -16.35
C LYS A 21 -21.95 -12.55 -17.04
N ILE A 22 -20.83 -12.48 -16.34
CA ILE A 22 -19.59 -11.90 -16.85
C ILE A 22 -18.80 -13.02 -17.54
N ARG A 23 -18.50 -12.85 -18.82
CA ARG A 23 -17.63 -13.73 -19.59
C ARG A 23 -16.17 -13.40 -19.28
N VAL A 24 -15.44 -14.35 -18.72
CA VAL A 24 -14.03 -14.22 -18.38
C VAL A 24 -13.21 -15.09 -19.32
N ARG A 25 -12.32 -14.46 -20.07
CA ARG A 25 -11.33 -15.14 -20.92
C ARG A 25 -9.95 -15.01 -20.32
N TYR A 26 -9.17 -16.06 -20.42
CA TYR A 26 -7.79 -16.07 -19.93
C TYR A 26 -6.82 -16.25 -21.08
N ARG A 27 -5.80 -15.39 -21.20
CA ARG A 27 -4.73 -15.55 -22.18
C ARG A 27 -3.37 -15.16 -21.61
N LEU A 28 -2.33 -15.79 -22.16
CA LEU A 28 -0.97 -15.27 -22.04
C LEU A 28 -0.80 -14.06 -22.95
N GLU A 29 0.05 -13.11 -22.55
CA GLU A 29 0.37 -11.94 -23.38
C GLU A 29 0.87 -12.34 -24.79
N SER A 30 1.62 -13.43 -24.90
CA SER A 30 2.14 -13.95 -26.18
C SER A 30 1.07 -14.58 -27.08
N ALA A 31 -0.16 -14.72 -26.60
CA ALA A 31 -1.29 -15.32 -27.32
C ALA A 31 -2.42 -14.32 -27.58
N LEU A 32 -2.14 -13.02 -27.41
CA LEU A 32 -3.10 -11.97 -27.72
C LEU A 32 -3.20 -11.74 -29.23
N THR A 33 -4.41 -11.44 -29.68
CA THR A 33 -4.73 -11.09 -31.08
C THR A 33 -5.62 -9.85 -31.10
N ASP A 34 -5.60 -9.08 -32.20
CA ASP A 34 -6.43 -7.89 -32.36
C ASP A 34 -7.92 -8.20 -32.11
N GLU A 35 -8.42 -9.31 -32.67
CA GLU A 35 -9.81 -9.76 -32.48
C GLU A 35 -10.17 -9.90 -31.00
N LEU A 36 -9.29 -10.52 -30.21
CA LEU A 36 -9.55 -10.74 -28.79
C LEU A 36 -9.57 -9.43 -28.01
N VAL A 37 -8.62 -8.54 -28.25
CA VAL A 37 -8.53 -7.26 -27.54
C VAL A 37 -9.69 -6.34 -27.95
N ASN A 38 -10.05 -6.32 -29.24
CA ASN A 38 -11.21 -5.58 -29.74
C ASN A 38 -12.53 -6.11 -29.19
N THR A 39 -12.66 -7.44 -29.02
CA THR A 39 -13.85 -8.03 -28.37
C THR A 39 -14.05 -7.48 -26.95
N VAL A 40 -12.97 -7.26 -26.21
CA VAL A 40 -13.04 -6.74 -24.85
C VAL A 40 -13.36 -5.25 -24.87
N ARG A 41 -12.75 -4.46 -25.76
CA ARG A 41 -13.07 -3.03 -25.92
C ARG A 41 -14.56 -2.83 -26.24
N GLY A 42 -15.15 -3.76 -26.97
CA GLY A 42 -16.58 -3.83 -27.26
C GLY A 42 -17.04 -2.77 -28.26
N ASP A 43 -18.22 -3.00 -28.87
CA ASP A 43 -18.95 -2.04 -29.70
C ASP A 43 -19.59 -0.94 -28.84
N LEU A 44 -18.81 -0.25 -28.00
CA LEU A 44 -19.26 0.92 -27.24
C LEU A 44 -19.35 2.16 -28.16
N THR A 45 -19.99 1.96 -29.30
CA THR A 45 -20.33 3.00 -30.28
C THR A 45 -21.12 4.10 -29.58
N GLY A 46 -20.52 5.28 -29.45
CA GLY A 46 -21.16 6.48 -28.89
C GLY A 46 -20.73 6.91 -27.49
N VAL A 47 -19.86 6.17 -26.78
CA VAL A 47 -19.27 6.63 -25.51
C VAL A 47 -17.78 6.85 -25.71
N THR A 48 -17.35 8.11 -25.76
CA THR A 48 -15.95 8.50 -25.88
C THR A 48 -15.60 9.44 -24.72
N PRO A 49 -14.58 9.11 -23.89
CA PRO A 49 -13.74 7.91 -23.97
C PRO A 49 -14.45 6.64 -23.48
N VAL A 50 -14.09 5.50 -24.07
CA VAL A 50 -14.55 4.16 -23.70
C VAL A 50 -14.03 3.81 -22.31
N PRO A 51 -14.90 3.57 -21.31
CA PRO A 51 -14.46 3.22 -19.97
C PRO A 51 -13.99 1.76 -19.92
N VAL A 52 -12.77 1.54 -19.43
CA VAL A 52 -12.17 0.21 -19.25
C VAL A 52 -11.70 0.07 -17.80
N GLY A 53 -12.24 -0.92 -17.10
CA GLY A 53 -11.83 -1.27 -15.74
C GLY A 53 -10.61 -2.18 -15.76
N ILE A 54 -9.58 -1.88 -14.97
CA ILE A 54 -8.39 -2.74 -14.87
C ILE A 54 -8.08 -3.09 -13.42
N ALA A 55 -7.80 -4.37 -13.16
CA ALA A 55 -7.34 -4.85 -11.86
C ALA A 55 -6.04 -5.66 -11.99
N PRO A 56 -4.98 -5.33 -11.22
CA PRO A 56 -3.73 -6.09 -11.22
C PRO A 56 -3.79 -7.32 -10.31
N ALA A 57 -3.03 -8.35 -10.66
CA ALA A 57 -2.70 -9.46 -9.79
C ALA A 57 -1.19 -9.57 -9.61
N PHE A 58 -0.79 -9.84 -8.35
CA PHE A 58 0.59 -9.85 -7.94
C PHE A 58 0.99 -11.19 -7.33
N THR A 59 2.24 -11.60 -7.52
CA THR A 59 2.83 -12.73 -6.81
C THR A 59 3.02 -12.42 -5.32
N SER A 60 3.34 -13.45 -4.53
CA SER A 60 3.75 -13.29 -3.12
C SER A 60 4.97 -12.37 -2.93
N SER A 61 5.86 -12.33 -3.91
CA SER A 61 7.02 -11.43 -3.94
C SER A 61 6.69 -9.98 -4.33
N GLY A 62 5.43 -9.71 -4.65
CA GLY A 62 4.99 -8.38 -5.08
C GLY A 62 5.40 -8.08 -6.52
N LYS A 63 5.32 -9.03 -7.44
CA LYS A 63 5.55 -8.78 -8.88
C LYS A 63 4.23 -8.82 -9.64
N LEU A 64 3.98 -7.90 -10.57
CA LEU A 64 2.83 -7.98 -11.48
C LEU A 64 2.95 -9.23 -12.35
N THR A 65 1.88 -10.01 -12.38
CA THR A 65 1.86 -11.31 -13.08
C THR A 65 0.64 -11.47 -13.99
N ALA A 66 -0.44 -10.77 -13.69
CA ALA A 66 -1.57 -10.66 -14.60
C ALA A 66 -2.33 -9.34 -14.38
N ILE A 67 -3.11 -8.95 -15.38
CA ILE A 67 -4.14 -7.91 -15.27
C ILE A 67 -5.48 -8.47 -15.76
N ALA A 68 -6.57 -8.06 -15.14
CA ALA A 68 -7.92 -8.25 -15.65
C ALA A 68 -8.39 -6.94 -16.27
N ILE A 69 -8.91 -6.99 -17.49
CA ILE A 69 -9.39 -5.85 -18.28
C ILE A 69 -10.88 -6.07 -18.52
N ALA A 70 -11.72 -5.12 -18.11
CA ALA A 70 -13.17 -5.23 -18.14
C ALA A 70 -13.81 -4.01 -18.85
N THR A 71 -14.92 -4.22 -19.54
CA THR A 71 -15.71 -3.12 -20.14
C THR A 71 -17.16 -3.12 -19.68
N CYS A 72 -17.85 -4.26 -19.76
CA CYS A 72 -19.24 -4.41 -19.30
C CYS A 72 -19.50 -5.82 -18.78
N VAL A 73 -19.63 -6.77 -19.71
CA VAL A 73 -19.87 -8.18 -19.44
C VAL A 73 -18.70 -9.04 -19.89
N GLU A 74 -17.67 -8.43 -20.46
CA GLU A 74 -16.45 -9.07 -20.93
C GLU A 74 -15.31 -8.72 -20.00
N VAL A 75 -14.56 -9.74 -19.59
CA VAL A 75 -13.30 -9.59 -18.88
C VAL A 75 -12.24 -10.44 -19.57
N LEU A 76 -11.14 -9.81 -19.96
CA LEU A 76 -9.93 -10.50 -20.39
C LEU A 76 -8.87 -10.44 -19.29
N VAL A 77 -8.51 -11.62 -18.79
CA VAL A 77 -7.36 -11.79 -17.92
C VAL A 77 -6.14 -12.09 -18.78
N VAL A 78 -5.15 -11.19 -18.71
CA VAL A 78 -3.89 -11.31 -19.42
C VAL A 78 -2.80 -11.65 -18.42
N GLN A 79 -2.19 -12.82 -18.56
CA GLN A 79 -1.01 -13.22 -17.80
C GLN A 79 0.27 -12.78 -18.53
N PHE A 80 1.16 -12.13 -17.78
CA PHE A 80 2.48 -11.75 -18.27
C PHE A 80 3.50 -12.88 -18.10
N HIS A 81 4.43 -12.98 -19.04
CA HIS A 81 5.61 -13.82 -18.88
C HIS A 81 6.62 -13.19 -17.92
N ALA A 82 7.52 -14.03 -17.41
CA ALA A 82 8.66 -13.57 -16.63
C ALA A 82 9.56 -12.62 -17.46
N LYS A 83 10.33 -11.76 -16.77
CA LYS A 83 11.19 -10.75 -17.40
C LYS A 83 12.22 -11.37 -18.36
N ALA A 84 12.65 -12.60 -18.11
CA ALA A 84 13.54 -13.36 -18.99
C ALA A 84 12.98 -13.56 -20.41
N LYS A 85 11.65 -13.60 -20.58
CA LYS A 85 10.99 -13.73 -21.89
C LYS A 85 10.57 -12.39 -22.50
N ALA A 86 10.95 -11.26 -21.91
CA ALA A 86 10.55 -9.94 -22.42
C ALA A 86 11.03 -9.66 -23.85
N ASN A 87 12.10 -10.33 -24.30
CA ASN A 87 12.65 -10.20 -25.65
C ASN A 87 12.06 -11.18 -26.68
N ASP A 88 11.17 -12.08 -26.25
CA ASP A 88 10.47 -12.98 -27.16
C ASP A 88 9.57 -12.19 -28.12
N ALA A 89 9.57 -12.57 -29.40
CA ALA A 89 8.86 -11.83 -30.44
C ALA A 89 7.34 -11.78 -30.18
N LEU A 90 6.73 -12.89 -29.76
CA LEU A 90 5.29 -12.96 -29.49
C LEU A 90 4.94 -12.14 -28.24
N VAL A 91 5.82 -12.13 -27.24
CA VAL A 91 5.65 -11.27 -26.05
C VAL A 91 5.67 -9.80 -26.42
N ARG A 92 6.61 -9.36 -27.26
CA ARG A 92 6.68 -7.98 -27.72
C ARG A 92 5.44 -7.56 -28.51
N VAL A 93 4.98 -8.41 -29.43
CA VAL A 93 3.75 -8.18 -30.21
C VAL A 93 2.53 -8.06 -29.29
N GLY A 94 2.36 -8.98 -28.34
CA GLY A 94 1.25 -8.94 -27.39
C GLY A 94 1.25 -7.70 -26.50
N ARG A 95 2.43 -7.28 -26.02
CA ARG A 95 2.59 -6.05 -25.23
C ARG A 95 2.28 -4.79 -26.01
N GLU A 96 2.75 -4.72 -27.26
CA GLU A 96 2.44 -3.59 -28.13
C GLU A 96 0.94 -3.53 -28.45
N LEU A 97 0.29 -4.69 -28.64
CA LEU A 97 -1.14 -4.74 -28.84
C LEU A 97 -1.91 -4.22 -27.61
N LEU A 98 -1.54 -4.64 -26.39
CA LEU A 98 -2.12 -4.09 -25.17
C LEU A 98 -1.90 -2.58 -25.05
N ARG A 99 -0.70 -2.10 -25.37
CA ARG A 99 -0.36 -0.68 -25.35
C ARG A 99 -1.25 0.10 -26.31
N ARG A 100 -1.30 -0.32 -27.57
CA ARG A 100 -2.01 0.38 -28.66
C ARG A 100 -3.52 0.38 -28.49
N GLU A 101 -4.11 -0.76 -28.11
CA GLU A 101 -5.57 -0.93 -28.12
C GLU A 101 -6.25 -0.61 -26.78
N ILE A 102 -5.52 -0.65 -25.67
CA ILE A 102 -6.08 -0.46 -24.32
C ILE A 102 -5.30 0.58 -23.51
N LEU A 103 -4.02 0.31 -23.20
CA LEU A 103 -3.32 1.05 -22.15
C LEU A 103 -2.99 2.49 -22.54
N CYS A 104 -2.67 2.74 -23.80
CA CYS A 104 -2.33 4.05 -24.37
C CYS A 104 -3.27 4.47 -25.51
N HIS A 105 -4.44 3.85 -25.64
CA HIS A 105 -5.39 4.20 -26.69
C HIS A 105 -6.05 5.56 -26.36
N PRO A 106 -6.09 6.53 -27.30
CA PRO A 106 -6.57 7.89 -27.02
C PRO A 106 -8.04 7.93 -26.58
N ASP A 107 -8.87 7.06 -27.17
CA ASP A 107 -10.30 6.98 -26.85
C ASP A 107 -10.63 6.05 -25.69
N VAL A 108 -9.64 5.58 -24.90
CA VAL A 108 -9.86 4.72 -23.75
C VAL A 108 -9.60 5.49 -22.46
N ALA A 109 -10.50 5.37 -21.49
CA ALA A 109 -10.30 5.83 -20.12
C ALA A 109 -10.17 4.63 -19.18
N ILE A 110 -9.05 4.53 -18.47
CA ILE A 110 -8.73 3.39 -17.61
C ILE A 110 -9.17 3.68 -16.19
N PHE A 111 -10.09 2.90 -15.65
CA PHE A 111 -10.57 3.02 -14.27
C PHE A 111 -9.99 1.89 -13.42
N ALA A 112 -9.32 2.21 -12.32
CA ALA A 112 -8.78 1.20 -11.42
C ALA A 112 -8.86 1.65 -9.96
N PHE A 113 -9.06 0.67 -9.07
CA PHE A 113 -8.77 0.85 -7.64
C PHE A 113 -7.26 0.94 -7.43
N ASP A 114 -6.84 1.88 -6.59
CA ASP A 114 -5.45 2.12 -6.23
C ASP A 114 -4.57 2.18 -7.48
N LEU A 115 -4.91 3.05 -8.43
CA LEU A 115 -4.31 3.09 -9.76
C LEU A 115 -2.78 3.21 -9.74
N HIS A 116 -2.23 3.81 -8.68
CA HIS A 116 -0.78 3.87 -8.45
C HIS A 116 -0.11 2.49 -8.39
N ASP A 117 -0.77 1.46 -7.82
CA ASP A 117 -0.28 0.07 -7.83
C ASP A 117 -0.16 -0.46 -9.25
N LEU A 118 -1.20 -0.27 -10.07
CA LEU A 118 -1.24 -0.71 -11.46
C LEU A 118 -0.21 0.03 -12.30
N ALA A 119 -0.21 1.37 -12.27
CA ALA A 119 0.63 2.23 -13.10
C ALA A 119 2.12 2.00 -12.84
N THR A 120 2.53 1.98 -11.58
CA THR A 120 3.94 1.75 -11.22
C THR A 120 4.40 0.35 -11.57
N SER A 121 3.57 -0.66 -11.38
CA SER A 121 3.95 -2.06 -11.62
C SER A 121 3.99 -2.41 -13.10
N LEU A 122 3.09 -1.85 -13.93
CA LEU A 122 3.16 -1.98 -15.39
C LEU A 122 4.51 -1.51 -15.93
N PHE A 123 4.99 -0.35 -15.47
CA PHE A 123 6.28 0.17 -15.87
C PHE A 123 7.45 -0.62 -15.27
N HIS A 124 7.45 -0.84 -13.95
CA HIS A 124 8.56 -1.48 -13.25
C HIS A 124 8.82 -2.92 -13.73
N ASP A 125 7.76 -3.71 -13.86
CA ASP A 125 7.87 -5.14 -14.14
C ASP A 125 7.90 -5.44 -15.64
N HIS A 126 7.19 -4.65 -16.46
CA HIS A 126 6.95 -4.96 -17.87
C HIS A 126 7.32 -3.85 -18.87
N ARG A 127 7.76 -2.66 -18.39
CA ARG A 127 8.02 -1.47 -19.22
C ARG A 127 6.80 -1.07 -20.08
N LEU A 128 5.61 -1.25 -19.50
CA LEU A 128 4.35 -0.79 -20.09
C LEU A 128 3.93 0.53 -19.48
N TYR A 129 3.40 1.41 -20.32
CA TYR A 129 2.84 2.70 -19.93
C TYR A 129 1.32 2.62 -19.93
N LEU A 130 0.68 3.63 -19.32
CA LEU A 130 -0.75 3.86 -19.45
C LEU A 130 -1.02 5.35 -19.59
N THR A 131 -2.09 5.68 -20.32
CA THR A 131 -2.62 7.03 -20.49
C THR A 131 -4.07 7.08 -20.04
N ASN A 132 -4.57 8.28 -19.75
CA ASN A 132 -5.96 8.52 -19.35
C ASN A 132 -6.44 7.64 -18.18
N GLY A 133 -5.54 7.35 -17.23
CA GLY A 133 -5.86 6.58 -16.04
C GLY A 133 -6.60 7.39 -14.99
N VAL A 134 -7.65 6.81 -14.41
CA VAL A 134 -8.49 7.36 -13.35
C VAL A 134 -8.41 6.45 -12.13
N ASP A 135 -7.84 6.99 -11.04
CA ASP A 135 -7.94 6.36 -9.73
C ASP A 135 -9.34 6.59 -9.18
N ILE A 136 -10.17 5.54 -9.15
CA ILE A 136 -11.60 5.74 -8.89
C ILE A 136 -11.88 6.26 -7.48
N GLN A 137 -11.10 5.83 -6.48
CA GLN A 137 -11.22 6.31 -5.11
C GLN A 137 -10.99 7.82 -4.99
N SER A 138 -10.25 8.44 -5.91
CA SER A 138 -10.03 9.90 -5.92
C SER A 138 -11.27 10.72 -6.28
N ALA A 139 -12.33 10.09 -6.80
CA ALA A 139 -13.58 10.76 -7.14
C ALA A 139 -14.43 11.13 -5.90
N ARG A 140 -14.15 10.50 -4.75
CA ARG A 140 -14.89 10.72 -3.52
C ARG A 140 -14.41 11.99 -2.78
N PRO A 141 -15.32 12.93 -2.45
CA PRO A 141 -14.98 14.08 -1.62
C PRO A 141 -14.50 13.66 -0.22
N GLY A 142 -13.57 14.41 0.35
CA GLY A 142 -13.04 14.16 1.72
C GLY A 142 -11.85 13.21 1.80
N GLY A 143 -11.46 12.57 0.70
CA GLY A 143 -10.19 11.83 0.61
C GLY A 143 -10.16 10.47 1.32
N ASP A 144 -11.31 9.95 1.75
CA ASP A 144 -11.41 8.56 2.21
C ASP A 144 -11.25 7.60 1.04
N ARG A 145 -10.15 6.84 1.07
CA ARG A 145 -9.75 5.89 0.03
C ARG A 145 -10.15 4.45 0.37
N ASP A 146 -10.91 4.17 1.42
CA ASP A 146 -11.39 2.81 1.66
C ASP A 146 -12.27 2.30 0.50
N ARG A 147 -12.00 1.09 0.01
CA ARG A 147 -12.65 0.55 -1.20
C ARG A 147 -14.14 0.27 -0.97
N LEU A 148 -14.50 -0.33 0.17
CA LEU A 148 -15.92 -0.61 0.50
C LEU A 148 -16.69 0.70 0.66
N SER A 149 -16.11 1.65 1.39
CA SER A 149 -16.72 2.96 1.61
C SER A 149 -16.86 3.76 0.31
N PHE A 150 -15.90 3.63 -0.61
CA PHE A 150 -16.00 4.20 -1.96
C PHE A 150 -17.13 3.55 -2.78
N VAL A 151 -17.23 2.21 -2.77
CA VAL A 151 -18.31 1.49 -3.46
C VAL A 151 -19.67 1.98 -2.94
N LYS A 152 -19.87 2.02 -1.62
CA LYS A 152 -21.09 2.53 -0.99
C LYS A 152 -21.41 3.96 -1.40
N PHE A 153 -20.40 4.84 -1.42
CA PHE A 153 -20.56 6.22 -1.87
C PHE A 153 -21.01 6.30 -3.34
N ALA A 154 -20.35 5.55 -4.22
CA ALA A 154 -20.59 5.63 -5.65
C ALA A 154 -21.94 5.02 -6.08
N VAL A 155 -22.39 3.96 -5.39
CA VAL A 155 -23.71 3.37 -5.67
C VAL A 155 -24.86 4.11 -4.97
N GLY A 156 -24.60 4.78 -3.85
CA GLY A 156 -25.62 5.45 -3.05
C GLY A 156 -26.75 4.50 -2.66
N ASP A 157 -28.00 4.97 -2.77
CA ASP A 157 -29.19 4.18 -2.46
C ASP A 157 -29.69 3.32 -3.65
N ARG A 158 -28.94 3.30 -4.78
CA ARG A 158 -29.37 2.64 -6.03
C ARG A 158 -29.43 1.12 -5.87
N VAL A 159 -28.45 0.54 -5.19
CA VAL A 159 -28.33 -0.91 -5.02
C VAL A 159 -27.76 -1.25 -3.65
N ARG A 160 -28.27 -2.34 -3.07
CA ARG A 160 -27.74 -2.90 -1.82
C ARG A 160 -26.31 -3.41 -2.04
N VAL A 161 -25.39 -3.06 -1.13
CA VAL A 161 -24.01 -3.55 -1.15
C VAL A 161 -23.86 -4.74 -0.21
N GLU A 162 -23.39 -5.88 -0.73
CA GLU A 162 -23.01 -7.03 0.10
C GLU A 162 -21.58 -6.83 0.63
N GLU A 163 -21.48 -6.21 1.80
CA GLU A 163 -20.22 -5.71 2.36
C GLU A 163 -19.13 -6.77 2.47
N GLU A 164 -19.47 -7.97 2.95
CA GLU A 164 -18.51 -9.07 3.11
C GLU A 164 -17.92 -9.52 1.77
N ASN A 165 -18.74 -9.57 0.72
CA ASN A 165 -18.28 -9.96 -0.62
C ASN A 165 -17.42 -8.87 -1.24
N VAL A 166 -17.77 -7.60 -1.03
CA VAL A 166 -16.94 -6.47 -1.47
C VAL A 166 -15.59 -6.48 -0.75
N GLU A 167 -15.57 -6.70 0.57
CA GLU A 167 -14.33 -6.83 1.34
C GLU A 167 -13.47 -7.99 0.82
N ASP A 168 -14.05 -9.15 0.51
CA ASP A 168 -13.29 -10.31 0.01
C ASP A 168 -12.74 -10.10 -1.41
N PHE A 169 -13.60 -9.65 -2.34
CA PHE A 169 -13.22 -9.50 -3.75
C PHE A 169 -12.32 -8.30 -4.01
N LEU A 170 -12.45 -7.24 -3.22
CA LEU A 170 -11.61 -6.04 -3.32
C LEU A 170 -10.48 -6.03 -2.28
N ALA A 171 -10.22 -7.15 -1.60
CA ALA A 171 -9.15 -7.26 -0.62
C ALA A 171 -7.79 -6.87 -1.22
N THR A 172 -7.06 -5.99 -0.51
CA THR A 172 -5.70 -5.61 -0.87
C THR A 172 -4.70 -6.69 -0.46
N GLY A 173 -3.59 -6.81 -1.20
CA GLY A 173 -2.48 -7.70 -0.81
C GLY A 173 -2.72 -9.20 -1.07
N ARG A 174 -3.79 -9.56 -1.80
CA ARG A 174 -3.99 -10.93 -2.27
C ARG A 174 -2.87 -11.31 -3.25
N SER A 175 -2.14 -12.37 -2.94
CA SER A 175 -1.19 -12.96 -3.87
C SER A 175 -1.90 -13.93 -4.80
N TRP A 176 -1.40 -14.00 -6.04
CA TRP A 176 -1.85 -14.93 -7.05
C TRP A 176 -0.63 -15.49 -7.76
N GLU A 177 -0.61 -16.81 -7.87
CA GLU A 177 0.39 -17.53 -8.63
C GLU A 177 -0.28 -18.18 -9.84
N PRO A 178 0.41 -18.32 -11.00
CA PRO A 178 -0.19 -18.90 -12.21
C PRO A 178 -0.74 -20.32 -12.06
N SER A 179 -0.27 -21.07 -11.06
CA SER A 179 -0.82 -22.38 -10.69
C SER A 179 -2.23 -22.29 -10.07
N ASN A 180 -2.58 -21.15 -9.48
CA ASN A 180 -3.89 -20.87 -8.91
C ASN A 180 -4.88 -20.44 -10.00
N LYS A 181 -5.89 -21.29 -10.25
CA LYS A 181 -6.87 -21.06 -11.33
C LYS A 181 -7.98 -20.05 -10.97
N CYS A 182 -8.00 -19.54 -9.73
CA CYS A 182 -9.03 -18.60 -9.28
C CYS A 182 -8.67 -17.15 -9.64
N THR A 183 -9.29 -16.63 -10.70
CA THR A 183 -9.18 -15.23 -11.15
C THR A 183 -10.49 -14.46 -11.00
N ASN A 184 -11.49 -15.01 -10.30
CA ASN A 184 -12.79 -14.37 -10.13
C ASN A 184 -12.66 -13.02 -9.43
N TRP A 185 -11.79 -12.93 -8.43
CA TRP A 185 -11.63 -11.70 -7.66
C TRP A 185 -11.08 -10.54 -8.47
N MET A 186 -10.05 -10.77 -9.29
CA MET A 186 -9.51 -9.73 -10.16
C MET A 186 -10.49 -9.38 -11.29
N ALA A 187 -11.24 -10.36 -11.80
CA ALA A 187 -12.29 -10.10 -12.79
C ALA A 187 -13.41 -9.25 -12.19
N CYS A 188 -13.89 -9.58 -10.99
CA CYS A 188 -14.87 -8.81 -10.23
C CYS A 188 -14.36 -7.40 -9.90
N GLN A 189 -13.09 -7.24 -9.53
CA GLN A 189 -12.49 -5.94 -9.23
C GLN A 189 -12.42 -5.04 -10.47
N ALA A 190 -11.98 -5.58 -11.61
CA ALA A 190 -11.95 -4.85 -12.88
C ALA A 190 -13.37 -4.48 -13.33
N TRP A 191 -14.30 -5.43 -13.23
CA TRP A 191 -15.71 -5.22 -13.53
C TRP A 191 -16.34 -4.12 -12.64
N MET A 192 -16.08 -4.15 -11.33
CA MET A 192 -16.57 -3.14 -10.40
C MET A 192 -16.05 -1.74 -10.77
N ALA A 193 -14.77 -1.62 -11.14
CA ALA A 193 -14.19 -0.33 -11.52
C ALA A 193 -14.90 0.30 -12.74
N VAL A 194 -15.22 -0.51 -13.76
CA VAL A 194 -15.94 -0.01 -14.94
C VAL A 194 -17.43 0.17 -14.69
N TYR A 195 -18.05 -0.69 -13.86
CA TYR A 195 -19.45 -0.53 -13.46
C TYR A 195 -19.67 0.82 -12.78
N LEU A 196 -18.83 1.16 -11.78
CA LEU A 196 -18.93 2.42 -11.06
C LEU A 196 -18.68 3.63 -11.97
N ALA A 197 -17.78 3.51 -12.95
CA ALA A 197 -17.52 4.54 -13.96
C ALA A 197 -18.72 4.86 -14.85
N ARG A 198 -19.68 3.94 -14.96
CA ARG A 198 -20.87 4.07 -15.82
C ARG A 198 -22.12 4.53 -15.07
N ILE A 199 -22.03 4.72 -13.75
CA ILE A 199 -23.08 5.33 -12.95
C ILE A 199 -23.16 6.81 -13.32
N SER A 200 -24.28 7.25 -13.90
CA SER A 200 -24.43 8.63 -14.41
C SER A 200 -24.11 9.72 -13.38
N ASP A 201 -24.44 9.52 -12.11
CA ASP A 201 -24.15 10.52 -11.05
C ASP A 201 -22.65 10.64 -10.76
N MET A 202 -21.86 9.63 -11.13
CA MET A 202 -20.42 9.60 -10.87
C MET A 202 -19.59 10.26 -11.98
N GLU A 203 -20.15 10.51 -13.15
CA GLU A 203 -19.45 11.11 -14.29
C GLU A 203 -18.79 12.45 -13.90
N ALA A 204 -19.57 13.37 -13.33
CA ALA A 204 -19.10 14.67 -12.87
C ALA A 204 -18.05 14.59 -11.73
N HIS A 205 -18.02 13.47 -11.00
CA HIS A 205 -16.99 13.21 -9.99
C HIS A 205 -15.68 12.74 -10.63
N PHE A 206 -15.75 11.82 -11.60
CA PHE A 206 -14.58 11.31 -12.31
C PHE A 206 -13.92 12.35 -13.22
N ASP A 207 -14.69 13.27 -13.80
CA ASP A 207 -14.14 14.37 -14.60
C ASP A 207 -13.21 15.29 -13.81
N LYS A 208 -13.42 15.42 -12.50
CA LYS A 208 -12.58 16.22 -11.60
C LYS A 208 -11.31 15.49 -11.17
N VAL A 209 -11.19 14.19 -11.45
CA VAL A 209 -10.02 13.40 -11.08
C VAL A 209 -8.89 13.64 -12.08
N PRO A 210 -7.72 14.12 -11.64
CA PRO A 210 -6.57 14.27 -12.52
C PRO A 210 -6.12 12.93 -13.07
N ARG A 211 -5.89 12.91 -14.37
CA ARG A 211 -5.54 11.70 -15.10
C ARG A 211 -4.08 11.33 -14.84
N VAL A 212 -3.83 10.04 -14.68
CA VAL A 212 -2.48 9.47 -14.70
C VAL A 212 -2.10 9.20 -16.15
N ASN A 213 -0.95 9.74 -16.55
CA ASN A 213 -0.31 9.45 -17.82
C ASN A 213 1.16 9.18 -17.54
N THR A 214 1.57 7.91 -17.61
CA THR A 214 2.96 7.52 -17.34
C THR A 214 3.88 7.66 -18.55
N GLU A 215 3.32 7.71 -19.76
CA GLU A 215 4.08 7.87 -21.01
C GLU A 215 4.81 9.23 -21.05
N ASN A 216 4.21 10.27 -20.46
CA ASN A 216 4.75 11.63 -20.46
C ASN A 216 5.68 11.98 -19.28
N MET A 217 5.92 11.07 -18.33
CA MET A 217 6.64 11.40 -17.08
C MET A 217 8.17 11.37 -17.18
N GLY A 218 8.70 10.82 -18.28
CA GLY A 218 10.14 10.57 -18.46
C GLY A 218 10.65 9.38 -17.63
N ASP A 219 11.53 8.57 -18.22
CA ASP A 219 11.99 7.30 -17.65
C ASP A 219 12.66 7.43 -16.28
N ALA A 220 13.44 8.50 -16.07
CA ALA A 220 14.17 8.73 -14.81
C ALA A 220 13.21 8.97 -13.64
N SER A 221 12.22 9.84 -13.83
CA SER A 221 11.18 10.14 -12.83
C SER A 221 10.32 8.92 -12.56
N LEU A 222 9.88 8.22 -13.61
CA LEU A 222 9.01 7.06 -13.46
C LEU A 222 9.76 5.87 -12.85
N THR A 223 11.06 5.71 -13.11
CA THR A 223 11.91 4.71 -12.45
C THR A 223 12.01 4.97 -10.96
N MET A 224 12.27 6.22 -10.55
CA MET A 224 12.28 6.61 -9.15
C MET A 224 10.93 6.33 -8.45
N ILE A 225 9.82 6.80 -9.04
CA ILE A 225 8.47 6.63 -8.49
C ILE A 225 8.13 5.13 -8.35
N SER A 226 8.33 4.37 -9.43
CA SER A 226 7.97 2.96 -9.47
C SER A 226 8.85 2.10 -8.56
N GLN A 227 10.15 2.37 -8.45
CA GLN A 227 11.06 1.63 -7.57
C GLN A 227 10.78 1.91 -6.09
N THR A 228 10.45 3.16 -5.74
CA THR A 228 10.01 3.51 -4.38
C THR A 228 8.80 2.67 -3.97
N HIS A 229 7.77 2.67 -4.83
CA HIS A 229 6.53 1.96 -4.56
C HIS A 229 6.71 0.43 -4.58
N TYR A 230 7.48 -0.10 -5.52
CA TYR A 230 7.81 -1.53 -5.60
C TYR A 230 8.48 -2.04 -4.33
N ASN A 231 9.43 -1.27 -3.77
CA ASN A 231 10.12 -1.66 -2.53
C ASN A 231 9.17 -1.70 -1.33
N ASP A 232 8.29 -0.70 -1.19
CA ASP A 232 7.28 -0.67 -0.14
C ASP A 232 6.32 -1.86 -0.28
N ARG A 233 5.89 -2.19 -1.51
CA ARG A 233 5.02 -3.34 -1.78
C ARG A 233 5.71 -4.68 -1.49
N ARG A 234 7.00 -4.81 -1.81
CA ARG A 234 7.79 -6.01 -1.48
C ARG A 234 7.95 -6.19 0.03
N LEU A 235 8.10 -5.10 0.78
CA LEU A 235 8.10 -5.14 2.25
C LEU A 235 6.73 -5.51 2.80
N ALA A 236 5.65 -4.97 2.22
CA ALA A 236 4.29 -5.34 2.59
C ALA A 236 3.99 -6.82 2.32
N GLY A 237 4.43 -7.37 1.18
CA GLY A 237 4.28 -8.80 0.85
C GLY A 237 5.06 -9.74 1.75
N LYS A 238 6.09 -9.25 2.47
CA LYS A 238 6.82 -10.01 3.49
C LYS A 238 6.16 -9.98 4.86
N LYS A 239 5.12 -9.17 5.06
CA LYS A 239 4.38 -9.17 6.33
C LYS A 239 3.75 -10.55 6.53
N PRO A 240 3.81 -11.11 7.75
CA PRO A 240 3.16 -12.36 8.03
C PRO A 240 1.65 -12.24 7.80
N THR A 241 1.06 -13.23 7.14
CA THR A 241 -0.39 -13.34 6.89
C THR A 241 -1.16 -13.87 8.10
N SER A 242 -0.45 -14.25 9.15
CA SER A 242 -1.00 -14.55 10.46
C SER A 242 0.00 -14.15 11.56
N VAL A 243 -0.49 -13.53 12.62
CA VAL A 243 0.33 -13.12 13.77
C VAL A 243 -0.29 -13.71 15.02
N VAL A 244 0.48 -14.52 15.75
CA VAL A 244 0.09 -14.98 17.08
C VAL A 244 0.23 -13.82 18.05
N ASN A 245 -0.86 -13.47 18.73
CA ASN A 245 -0.92 -12.35 19.66
C ASN A 245 -0.70 -12.87 21.08
N GLU A 246 0.42 -12.48 21.69
CA GLU A 246 0.67 -12.71 23.12
C GLU A 246 -0.30 -11.87 23.96
N PHE A 247 -0.92 -12.49 24.96
CA PHE A 247 -1.92 -11.85 25.83
C PHE A 247 -1.74 -12.25 27.29
N ASP A 248 -1.99 -11.30 28.19
CA ASP A 248 -1.86 -11.51 29.65
C ASP A 248 -3.15 -12.09 30.25
N SER A 249 -4.30 -11.74 29.68
CA SER A 249 -5.60 -12.19 30.16
C SER A 249 -6.66 -12.12 29.05
N ALA A 250 -7.65 -13.00 29.14
CA ALA A 250 -8.82 -13.01 28.29
C ALA A 250 -10.07 -13.31 29.15
N MET A 251 -10.97 -12.33 29.26
CA MET A 251 -12.27 -12.49 29.93
C MET A 251 -13.34 -12.72 28.87
N MET A 252 -14.10 -13.81 29.01
CA MET A 252 -15.12 -14.20 28.04
C MET A 252 -16.51 -14.05 28.63
N HIS A 253 -17.44 -13.55 27.84
CA HIS A 253 -18.85 -13.56 28.15
C HIS A 253 -19.67 -13.60 26.87
N LYS A 254 -20.53 -14.63 26.71
CA LYS A 254 -21.33 -14.84 25.51
C LYS A 254 -20.45 -14.88 24.27
N LYS A 255 -20.66 -13.96 23.32
CA LYS A 255 -19.89 -13.85 22.07
C LYS A 255 -18.78 -12.79 22.15
N LYS A 256 -18.39 -12.35 23.35
CA LYS A 256 -17.37 -11.30 23.53
C LYS A 256 -16.19 -11.84 24.33
N ALA A 257 -14.98 -11.56 23.86
CA ALA A 257 -13.75 -11.72 24.62
C ALA A 257 -13.10 -10.35 24.82
N GLN A 258 -12.83 -9.97 26.07
CA GLN A 258 -12.00 -8.83 26.44
C GLN A 258 -10.59 -9.32 26.68
N VAL A 259 -9.62 -8.83 25.91
CA VAL A 259 -8.24 -9.30 25.92
C VAL A 259 -7.29 -8.13 26.12
N LYS A 260 -6.18 -8.38 26.84
CA LYS A 260 -5.07 -7.44 26.95
C LYS A 260 -3.79 -8.08 26.41
N ALA A 261 -3.22 -7.49 25.36
CA ALA A 261 -1.97 -7.94 24.77
C ALA A 261 -0.78 -7.73 25.71
N SER A 262 0.11 -8.71 25.77
CA SER A 262 1.30 -8.64 26.64
C SER A 262 2.27 -7.56 26.19
N ARG A 263 2.40 -7.36 24.86
CA ARG A 263 3.30 -6.39 24.24
C ARG A 263 2.56 -5.50 23.26
N PHE A 264 3.02 -4.26 23.10
CA PHE A 264 2.42 -3.33 22.13
C PHE A 264 2.63 -3.78 20.67
N GLN A 265 3.71 -4.52 20.40
CA GLN A 265 4.00 -5.09 19.08
C GLN A 265 3.00 -6.17 18.67
N SER A 266 2.44 -6.92 19.63
CA SER A 266 1.46 -7.99 19.42
C SER A 266 0.02 -7.55 19.72
N ARG A 267 -0.23 -6.23 19.73
CA ARG A 267 -1.56 -5.69 20.00
C ARG A 267 -2.51 -5.98 18.83
N PHE A 268 -3.78 -6.10 19.17
CA PHE A 268 -4.89 -6.15 18.23
C PHE A 268 -5.14 -4.76 17.64
N ARG A 269 -5.55 -4.67 16.37
CA ARG A 269 -6.02 -3.42 15.76
C ARG A 269 -7.50 -3.51 15.46
N LYS A 270 -8.14 -2.35 15.27
CA LYS A 270 -9.58 -2.27 14.98
C LYS A 270 -9.92 -2.96 13.66
N ASP A 271 -11.10 -3.60 13.62
CA ASP A 271 -11.65 -4.35 12.48
C ASP A 271 -10.75 -5.48 11.92
N GLU A 272 -9.84 -6.02 12.71
CA GLU A 272 -9.04 -7.20 12.34
C GLU A 272 -9.83 -8.51 12.50
N GLN A 273 -9.57 -9.44 11.58
CA GLN A 273 -10.05 -10.81 11.66
C GLN A 273 -9.17 -11.60 12.62
N ILE A 274 -9.79 -12.29 13.57
CA ILE A 274 -9.13 -13.02 14.64
C ILE A 274 -9.55 -14.50 14.57
N ALA A 275 -8.58 -15.38 14.54
CA ALA A 275 -8.74 -16.80 14.85
C ALA A 275 -8.42 -17.03 16.33
N MET A 276 -9.34 -17.65 17.05
CA MET A 276 -9.23 -17.97 18.47
C MET A 276 -9.15 -19.47 18.62
N THR A 277 -8.04 -20.00 19.14
CA THR A 277 -7.98 -21.40 19.54
C THR A 277 -8.63 -21.52 20.91
N VAL A 278 -9.66 -22.37 21.00
CA VAL A 278 -10.43 -22.57 22.23
C VAL A 278 -10.41 -24.04 22.64
N LYS A 279 -10.31 -24.26 23.94
CA LYS A 279 -10.51 -25.55 24.58
C LYS A 279 -11.87 -25.57 25.26
N ASP A 280 -12.71 -26.51 24.86
CA ASP A 280 -14.05 -26.69 25.41
C ASP A 280 -13.98 -27.40 26.77
N ALA A 281 -14.61 -26.82 27.80
CA ALA A 281 -14.50 -27.32 29.17
C ALA A 281 -15.20 -28.67 29.38
N HIS A 282 -16.22 -28.98 28.57
CA HIS A 282 -17.02 -30.19 28.75
C HIS A 282 -16.44 -31.38 27.96
N SER A 283 -16.08 -31.15 26.70
CA SER A 283 -15.55 -32.19 25.82
C SER A 283 -14.02 -32.32 25.89
N GLY A 284 -13.33 -31.30 26.39
CA GLY A 284 -11.86 -31.21 26.34
C GLY A 284 -11.30 -30.97 24.94
N ALA A 285 -12.14 -30.88 23.92
CA ALA A 285 -11.74 -30.71 22.52
C ALA A 285 -11.15 -29.32 22.28
N GLU A 286 -10.14 -29.24 21.43
CA GLU A 286 -9.51 -27.99 21.00
C GLU A 286 -9.84 -27.72 19.53
N TYR A 287 -10.34 -26.51 19.24
CA TYR A 287 -10.71 -26.10 17.89
C TYR A 287 -10.61 -24.58 17.72
N THR A 288 -10.65 -24.11 16.47
CA THR A 288 -10.53 -22.69 16.14
C THR A 288 -11.90 -22.07 15.89
N LEU A 289 -12.17 -20.94 16.55
CA LEU A 289 -13.30 -20.06 16.29
C LEU A 289 -12.84 -18.79 15.59
N ARG A 290 -13.73 -18.20 14.80
CA ARG A 290 -13.49 -16.90 14.16
C ARG A 290 -14.19 -15.78 14.91
N GLY A 291 -13.60 -14.61 14.83
CA GLY A 291 -14.15 -13.38 15.37
C GLY A 291 -13.52 -12.16 14.73
N ARG A 292 -14.03 -10.99 15.09
CA ARG A 292 -13.52 -9.70 14.63
C ARG A 292 -13.30 -8.79 15.83
N THR A 293 -12.21 -8.03 15.84
CA THR A 293 -12.02 -6.97 16.85
C THR A 293 -13.08 -5.89 16.67
N ALA A 294 -13.72 -5.46 17.75
CA ALA A 294 -14.73 -4.41 17.77
C ALA A 294 -14.15 -3.09 18.27
N ASP A 295 -13.71 -3.07 19.52
CA ASP A 295 -13.14 -1.90 20.19
C ASP A 295 -11.68 -2.18 20.56
N VAL A 296 -10.81 -1.18 20.37
CA VAL A 296 -9.38 -1.26 20.70
C VAL A 296 -8.96 0.05 21.35
N SER A 297 -8.23 -0.04 22.47
CA SER A 297 -7.57 1.08 23.14
C SER A 297 -6.26 0.59 23.74
N GLY A 298 -5.15 1.16 23.25
CA GLY A 298 -3.81 0.69 23.57
C GLY A 298 -3.61 -0.80 23.27
N ARG A 299 -3.21 -1.56 24.29
CA ARG A 299 -3.05 -3.02 24.28
C ARG A 299 -4.33 -3.79 24.57
N SER A 300 -5.42 -3.12 24.92
CA SER A 300 -6.69 -3.75 25.26
C SER A 300 -7.62 -3.80 24.05
N ALA A 301 -8.31 -4.92 23.86
CA ALA A 301 -9.26 -5.09 22.77
C ALA A 301 -10.48 -5.93 23.16
N SER A 302 -11.61 -5.59 22.56
CA SER A 302 -12.83 -6.40 22.57
C SER A 302 -12.96 -7.16 21.26
N ILE A 303 -13.10 -8.48 21.34
CA ILE A 303 -13.25 -9.37 20.18
C ILE A 303 -14.66 -9.92 20.19
N LYS A 304 -15.38 -9.76 19.09
CA LYS A 304 -16.70 -10.33 18.86
C LYS A 304 -16.54 -11.65 18.09
N ALA A 305 -16.83 -12.76 18.76
CA ALA A 305 -16.83 -14.09 18.16
C ALA A 305 -18.10 -14.33 17.33
N GLU A 306 -17.99 -15.18 16.32
CA GLU A 306 -19.14 -15.64 15.53
C GLU A 306 -20.08 -16.54 16.36
N THR A 307 -19.49 -17.32 17.29
CA THR A 307 -20.17 -18.30 18.14
C THR A 307 -20.04 -17.96 19.64
N MET A 308 -20.74 -18.72 20.50
CA MET A 308 -20.66 -18.54 21.95
C MET A 308 -19.33 -19.06 22.51
N LEU A 309 -18.77 -18.31 23.45
CA LEU A 309 -17.51 -18.59 24.14
C LEU A 309 -17.71 -19.08 25.59
N ASP A 310 -18.95 -19.11 26.08
CA ASP A 310 -19.24 -19.64 27.41
C ASP A 310 -18.78 -21.11 27.51
N ASP A 311 -18.26 -21.49 28.68
CA ASP A 311 -17.67 -22.80 28.97
C ASP A 311 -16.47 -23.19 28.08
N LYS A 312 -15.75 -22.19 27.54
CA LYS A 312 -14.51 -22.38 26.78
C LYS A 312 -13.36 -21.64 27.42
N THR A 313 -12.15 -22.07 27.10
CA THR A 313 -10.90 -21.40 27.49
C THR A 313 -10.15 -21.04 26.22
N ILE A 314 -9.84 -19.75 26.01
CA ILE A 314 -9.01 -19.34 24.88
C ILE A 314 -7.55 -19.63 25.21
N THR A 315 -6.90 -20.44 24.38
CA THR A 315 -5.48 -20.81 24.51
C THR A 315 -4.58 -19.96 23.62
N ALA A 316 -5.11 -19.46 22.49
CA ALA A 316 -4.36 -18.61 21.59
C ALA A 316 -5.27 -17.63 20.82
N PHE A 317 -4.72 -16.44 20.55
CA PHE A 317 -5.26 -15.51 19.56
C PHE A 317 -4.30 -15.42 18.38
N THR A 318 -4.84 -15.47 17.17
CA THR A 318 -4.10 -15.26 15.93
C THR A 318 -4.82 -14.21 15.10
N THR A 319 -4.20 -13.05 14.85
CA THR A 319 -4.69 -12.12 13.82
C THR A 319 -4.48 -12.78 12.46
N VAL A 320 -5.52 -12.78 11.63
CA VAL A 320 -5.53 -13.38 10.28
C VAL A 320 -5.54 -12.28 9.23
N GLY A 321 -4.69 -12.44 8.21
CA GLY A 321 -4.47 -11.47 7.13
C GLY A 321 -3.27 -10.55 7.41
N ALA A 322 -2.85 -9.83 6.37
CA ALA A 322 -1.72 -8.88 6.45
C ALA A 322 -2.05 -7.57 7.20
N GLY A 323 -3.25 -7.47 7.78
CA GLY A 323 -3.81 -6.27 8.41
C GLY A 323 -4.16 -5.17 7.39
N ARG A 324 -4.95 -4.17 7.83
CA ARG A 324 -5.17 -2.95 7.04
C ARG A 324 -3.86 -2.14 6.94
N PRO A 325 -3.63 -1.40 5.83
CA PRO A 325 -2.53 -0.46 5.74
C PRO A 325 -2.55 0.52 6.91
N THR A 326 -1.37 0.85 7.42
CA THR A 326 -1.21 1.94 8.39
C THR A 326 -1.44 3.29 7.72
N ASN A 327 -1.77 4.34 8.51
CA ASN A 327 -1.91 5.71 7.97
C ASN A 327 -0.68 6.14 7.17
N LEU A 328 0.54 5.78 7.61
CA LEU A 328 1.77 6.08 6.87
C LEU A 328 1.79 5.42 5.50
N GLU A 329 1.41 4.13 5.41
CA GLU A 329 1.36 3.39 4.15
C GLU A 329 0.31 3.97 3.21
N SER A 330 -0.88 4.31 3.73
CA SER A 330 -1.93 4.97 2.95
C SER A 330 -1.49 6.35 2.43
N GLN A 331 -0.84 7.17 3.26
CA GLN A 331 -0.37 8.49 2.87
C GLN A 331 0.79 8.43 1.88
N LYS A 332 1.69 7.44 2.00
CA LYS A 332 2.72 7.17 1.01
C LYS A 332 2.11 6.79 -0.34
N GLY A 333 1.16 5.85 -0.38
CA GLY A 333 0.45 5.48 -1.61
C GLY A 333 -0.26 6.66 -2.27
N ALA A 334 -0.92 7.50 -1.46
CA ALA A 334 -1.53 8.74 -1.94
C ALA A 334 -0.50 9.73 -2.52
N SER A 335 0.68 9.86 -1.90
CA SER A 335 1.77 10.71 -2.39
C SER A 335 2.32 10.22 -3.73
N ILE A 336 2.48 8.90 -3.90
CA ILE A 336 2.86 8.28 -5.18
C ILE A 336 1.79 8.55 -6.24
N LEU A 337 0.51 8.39 -5.91
CA LEU A 337 -0.58 8.71 -6.83
C LEU A 337 -0.57 10.18 -7.23
N HIS A 338 -0.39 11.10 -6.29
CA HIS A 338 -0.29 12.53 -6.59
C HIS A 338 0.88 12.86 -7.51
N ALA A 339 2.00 12.17 -7.36
CA ALA A 339 3.12 12.29 -8.29
C ALA A 339 2.75 11.80 -9.70
N LEU A 340 2.10 10.63 -9.80
CA LEU A 340 1.59 10.07 -11.06
C LEU A 340 0.53 10.95 -11.75
N GLN A 341 -0.24 11.71 -10.95
CA GLN A 341 -1.23 12.68 -11.41
C GLN A 341 -0.63 14.05 -11.77
N GLY A 342 0.70 14.22 -11.64
CA GLY A 342 1.37 15.49 -11.89
C GLY A 342 1.08 16.58 -10.84
N ARG A 343 0.41 16.25 -9.73
CA ARG A 343 0.11 17.19 -8.64
C ARG A 343 1.36 17.52 -7.80
N VAL A 344 2.30 16.58 -7.74
CA VAL A 344 3.55 16.72 -7.00
C VAL A 344 4.70 16.31 -7.90
N LYS A 345 5.66 17.21 -8.11
CA LYS A 345 6.90 16.91 -8.81
C LYS A 345 7.97 16.52 -7.80
N LEU A 346 8.11 15.22 -7.57
CA LEU A 346 9.12 14.70 -6.63
C LEU A 346 10.55 15.07 -7.03
N SER A 347 10.79 15.26 -8.34
CA SER A 347 12.07 15.71 -8.90
C SER A 347 12.47 17.13 -8.49
N ASP A 348 11.51 17.96 -8.09
CA ASP A 348 11.78 19.35 -7.68
C ASP A 348 12.45 19.40 -6.29
N ASN A 349 12.34 18.31 -5.53
CA ASN A 349 13.03 18.19 -4.26
C ASN A 349 14.52 17.81 -4.49
N PRO A 350 15.48 18.67 -4.08
CA PRO A 350 16.90 18.44 -4.32
C PRO A 350 17.44 17.20 -3.61
N PHE A 351 16.92 16.86 -2.41
CA PHE A 351 17.31 15.62 -1.71
C PHE A 351 16.84 14.39 -2.48
N ILE A 352 15.58 14.38 -2.94
CA ILE A 352 15.05 13.25 -3.72
C ILE A 352 15.87 13.09 -5.00
N ARG A 353 16.13 14.19 -5.71
CA ARG A 353 16.94 14.16 -6.94
C ARG A 353 18.34 13.63 -6.68
N TYR A 354 19.03 14.12 -5.64
CA TYR A 354 20.37 13.68 -5.29
C TYR A 354 20.43 12.20 -4.86
N ILE A 355 19.47 11.74 -4.05
CA ILE A 355 19.40 10.34 -3.60
C ILE A 355 19.18 9.37 -4.77
N TRP A 356 18.30 9.73 -5.71
CA TRP A 356 17.91 8.84 -6.79
C TRP A 356 18.77 8.95 -8.05
N HIS A 357 19.34 10.13 -8.30
CA HIS A 357 20.13 10.43 -9.49
C HIS A 357 21.37 11.25 -9.10
N PRO A 358 22.28 10.69 -8.28
CA PRO A 358 23.52 11.38 -7.93
C PRO A 358 24.33 11.65 -9.20
N SER A 359 24.72 12.90 -9.42
CA SER A 359 25.50 13.33 -10.57
C SER A 359 26.59 14.28 -10.13
N ALA A 360 27.75 14.23 -10.79
CA ALA A 360 28.80 15.23 -10.61
C ALA A 360 28.33 16.65 -10.99
N ASP A 361 27.34 16.74 -11.87
CA ASP A 361 26.74 18.01 -12.33
C ASP A 361 25.59 18.49 -11.44
N PHE A 362 25.27 17.75 -10.36
CA PHE A 362 24.22 18.18 -9.43
C PHE A 362 24.76 19.28 -8.52
N THR A 363 24.00 20.37 -8.40
CA THR A 363 24.26 21.45 -7.46
C THR A 363 23.12 21.56 -6.45
N TRP A 364 23.48 21.75 -5.19
CA TRP A 364 22.49 22.10 -4.17
C TRP A 364 21.98 23.54 -4.40
N PRO A 365 20.77 23.88 -3.91
CA PRO A 365 20.26 25.23 -4.05
C PRO A 365 21.20 26.26 -3.37
N GLU A 366 21.61 27.29 -4.12
CA GLU A 366 22.52 28.35 -3.62
C GLU A 366 22.01 29.08 -2.37
N ALA A 367 20.69 29.10 -2.18
CA ALA A 367 20.05 29.73 -1.03
C ALA A 367 20.27 28.97 0.29
N TRP A 368 20.85 27.77 0.27
CA TRP A 368 21.04 26.99 1.49
C TRP A 368 22.28 27.45 2.25
N PRO A 369 22.18 27.66 3.57
CA PRO A 369 23.28 28.17 4.36
C PRO A 369 24.44 27.18 4.37
N THR A 370 25.66 27.71 4.29
CA THR A 370 26.89 26.94 4.43
C THR A 370 27.59 27.39 5.70
N SER A 371 27.86 26.46 6.60
CA SER A 371 28.59 26.69 7.85
C SER A 371 29.47 25.48 8.15
N SER A 372 30.72 25.72 8.51
CA SER A 372 31.68 24.66 8.86
C SER A 372 31.90 24.51 10.37
N ASP A 373 31.63 25.55 11.15
CA ASP A 373 32.16 25.64 12.53
C ASP A 373 31.02 25.71 13.55
N THR A 374 30.34 24.58 13.75
CA THR A 374 29.35 24.46 14.83
C THR A 374 29.96 23.73 16.02
N PRO A 375 30.10 24.36 17.20
CA PRO A 375 30.73 23.74 18.35
C PRO A 375 29.90 22.57 18.89
N ILE A 376 30.58 21.47 19.20
CA ILE A 376 29.92 20.29 19.76
C ILE A 376 29.68 20.49 21.26
N THR A 377 28.41 20.39 21.64
CA THR A 377 27.96 20.40 23.03
C THR A 377 27.42 19.02 23.38
N SER A 378 28.12 18.30 24.27
CA SER A 378 27.69 16.98 24.76
C SER A 378 27.86 16.87 26.28
N GLN A 379 26.87 16.27 26.94
CA GLN A 379 26.96 15.95 28.38
C GLN A 379 27.68 14.63 28.67
N ARG A 380 27.89 13.80 27.65
CA ARG A 380 28.57 12.50 27.77
C ARG A 380 29.82 12.48 26.88
N PRO A 381 30.91 11.83 27.29
CA PRO A 381 32.08 11.67 26.44
C PRO A 381 31.70 10.90 25.18
N LEU A 382 32.13 11.41 24.03
CA LEU A 382 32.01 10.75 22.72
C LEU A 382 33.36 10.13 22.38
N ASN A 383 33.35 8.97 21.72
CA ASN A 383 34.57 8.44 21.10
C ASN A 383 34.83 9.11 19.74
N ASP A 384 36.01 8.90 19.17
CA ASP A 384 36.44 9.56 17.92
C ASP A 384 35.45 9.35 16.76
N SER A 385 34.91 8.15 16.60
CA SER A 385 33.94 7.86 15.53
C SER A 385 32.58 8.54 15.73
N GLN A 386 32.13 8.66 16.98
CA GLN A 386 30.92 9.39 17.33
C GLN A 386 31.12 10.90 17.19
N LEU A 387 32.30 11.40 17.57
CA LEU A 387 32.68 12.81 17.42
C LEU A 387 32.67 13.20 15.95
N ALA A 388 33.39 12.45 15.11
CA ALA A 388 33.41 12.66 13.65
C ALA A 388 31.98 12.62 13.07
N ALA A 389 31.15 11.68 13.48
CA ALA A 389 29.76 11.61 13.02
C ALA A 389 28.96 12.88 13.38
N VAL A 390 29.11 13.42 14.59
CA VAL A 390 28.44 14.67 15.00
C VAL A 390 29.00 15.87 14.23
N GLU A 391 30.31 15.95 14.04
CA GLU A 391 30.95 17.00 13.23
C GLU A 391 30.37 17.00 11.80
N HIS A 392 30.36 15.84 11.14
CA HIS A 392 29.79 15.71 9.80
C HIS A 392 28.31 16.12 9.73
N MET A 393 27.50 15.81 10.75
CA MET A 393 26.09 16.20 10.79
C MET A 393 25.87 17.70 10.99
N LEU A 394 26.79 18.38 11.67
CA LEU A 394 26.70 19.82 11.94
C LEU A 394 27.32 20.66 10.82
N THR A 395 28.18 20.07 10.00
CA THR A 395 28.74 20.70 8.81
C THR A 395 27.64 20.86 7.74
N MET A 396 27.36 22.10 7.37
CA MET A 396 26.32 22.45 6.39
C MET A 396 26.90 22.68 4.99
N SER A 397 28.01 22.02 4.65
CA SER A 397 28.56 22.06 3.29
C SER A 397 27.86 21.04 2.38
N ASP A 398 28.02 21.23 1.08
CA ASP A 398 27.33 20.49 0.03
C ASP A 398 27.63 18.97 0.02
N ASP A 399 28.84 18.60 0.43
CA ASP A 399 29.26 17.20 0.62
C ASP A 399 28.72 16.57 1.91
N HIS A 400 28.17 17.38 2.84
CA HIS A 400 27.66 16.94 4.15
C HIS A 400 26.14 17.06 4.30
N ARG A 401 25.42 17.60 3.29
CA ARG A 401 23.95 17.73 3.31
C ARG A 401 23.22 16.42 3.57
N ILE A 402 23.83 15.29 3.21
CA ILE A 402 23.35 13.95 3.55
C ILE A 402 24.49 13.17 4.21
N THR A 403 24.36 12.90 5.50
CA THR A 403 25.30 12.06 6.24
C THR A 403 24.70 10.67 6.47
N MET A 404 25.43 9.61 6.10
CA MET A 404 25.04 8.23 6.40
C MET A 404 25.92 7.67 7.51
N ILE A 405 25.30 7.34 8.65
CA ILE A 405 26.00 6.79 9.82
C ILE A 405 25.63 5.32 9.98
N GLN A 406 26.63 4.44 9.90
CA GLN A 406 26.47 3.02 10.17
C GLN A 406 27.03 2.68 11.56
N GLY A 407 26.21 2.05 12.39
CA GLY A 407 26.63 1.63 13.73
C GLY A 407 26.05 0.27 14.11
N PRO A 408 26.88 -0.74 14.42
CA PRO A 408 26.44 -2.01 15.02
C PRO A 408 25.58 -1.82 16.29
N PRO A 409 24.87 -2.86 16.76
CA PRO A 409 24.17 -2.82 18.05
C PRO A 409 25.10 -2.39 19.20
N GLY A 410 24.60 -1.58 20.13
CA GLY A 410 25.38 -1.13 21.30
C GLY A 410 26.37 0.04 21.09
N THR A 411 26.59 0.49 19.85
CA THR A 411 27.59 1.55 19.53
C THR A 411 27.19 2.98 19.90
N GLY A 412 26.09 3.18 20.63
CA GLY A 412 25.70 4.51 21.12
C GLY A 412 25.13 5.46 20.05
N LYS A 413 24.49 4.95 18.98
CA LYS A 413 23.83 5.78 17.96
C LYS A 413 22.88 6.84 18.54
N THR A 414 22.13 6.50 19.59
CA THR A 414 21.23 7.45 20.27
C THR A 414 21.98 8.53 21.03
N THR A 415 23.21 8.25 21.50
CA THR A 415 24.10 9.27 22.07
C THR A 415 24.56 10.27 20.99
N VAL A 416 24.87 9.79 19.78
CA VAL A 416 25.20 10.68 18.63
C VAL A 416 24.02 11.60 18.29
N ILE A 417 22.80 11.07 18.24
CA ILE A 417 21.58 11.87 18.02
C ILE A 417 21.43 12.96 19.09
N ALA A 418 21.60 12.60 20.37
CA ALA A 418 21.47 13.56 21.46
C ALA A 418 22.54 14.65 21.41
N ALA A 419 23.80 14.29 21.12
CA ALA A 419 24.89 15.24 20.97
C ALA A 419 24.66 16.20 19.79
N TYR A 420 24.18 15.70 18.64
CA TYR A 420 23.81 16.55 17.51
C TYR A 420 22.70 17.54 17.88
N VAL A 421 21.61 17.09 18.49
CA VAL A 421 20.47 17.94 18.86
C VAL A 421 20.92 19.05 19.82
N MET A 422 21.69 18.71 20.85
CA MET A 422 22.21 19.69 21.81
C MET A 422 23.10 20.73 21.14
N SER A 423 24.03 20.28 20.29
CA SER A 423 24.97 21.16 19.58
C SER A 423 24.26 22.09 18.59
N ALA A 424 23.31 21.54 17.83
CA ALA A 424 22.53 22.29 16.84
C ALA A 424 21.67 23.37 17.52
N ILE A 425 20.93 23.02 18.57
CA ILE A 425 20.07 23.97 19.30
C ILE A 425 20.91 25.03 20.02
N ALA A 426 22.02 24.64 20.65
CA ALA A 426 22.94 25.59 21.30
C ALA A 426 23.53 26.61 20.31
N SER A 427 23.64 26.22 19.04
CA SER A 427 24.13 27.06 17.95
C SER A 427 23.02 27.83 17.22
N GLY A 428 21.79 27.84 17.77
CA GLY A 428 20.66 28.58 17.20
C GLY A 428 19.99 27.92 16.00
N LEU A 429 20.35 26.68 15.66
CA LEU A 429 19.64 25.90 14.64
C LEU A 429 18.28 25.44 15.19
N GLY A 430 17.30 25.27 14.30
CA GLY A 430 15.95 24.87 14.66
C GLY A 430 15.32 23.97 13.60
N GLY A 431 14.04 23.63 13.78
CA GLY A 431 13.31 22.81 12.81
C GLY A 431 13.81 21.36 12.70
N ILE A 432 14.38 20.82 13.78
CA ILE A 432 14.94 19.45 13.80
C ILE A 432 13.81 18.44 13.93
N TRP A 433 13.72 17.53 12.96
CA TRP A 433 12.80 16.39 12.98
C TRP A 433 13.56 15.10 13.23
N LEU A 434 13.24 14.42 14.34
CA LEU A 434 13.78 13.09 14.65
C LEU A 434 12.72 12.05 14.29
N ILE A 435 13.00 11.26 13.26
CA ILE A 435 12.04 10.32 12.68
C ILE A 435 12.58 8.89 12.84
N ALA A 436 11.70 7.96 13.21
CA ALA A 436 12.02 6.53 13.25
C ALA A 436 10.83 5.71 12.73
N GLN A 437 11.09 4.45 12.37
CA GLN A 437 10.08 3.55 11.80
C GLN A 437 9.00 3.11 12.80
N SER A 438 9.29 3.13 14.11
CA SER A 438 8.36 2.65 15.15
C SER A 438 8.23 3.63 16.30
N ASN A 439 7.03 3.71 16.91
CA ASN A 439 6.80 4.55 18.09
C ASN A 439 7.77 4.22 19.24
N VAL A 440 8.12 2.95 19.42
CA VAL A 440 9.11 2.50 20.42
C VAL A 440 10.48 3.11 20.16
N ALA A 441 10.92 3.16 18.89
CA ALA A 441 12.18 3.79 18.54
C ALA A 441 12.15 5.31 18.76
N VAL A 442 11.04 5.98 18.45
CA VAL A 442 10.88 7.42 18.73
C VAL A 442 10.89 7.68 20.25
N LYS A 443 10.19 6.84 21.04
CA LYS A 443 10.23 6.89 22.52
C LYS A 443 11.66 6.75 23.04
N ASN A 444 12.43 5.77 22.56
CA ASN A 444 13.82 5.57 22.99
C ASN A 444 14.72 6.78 22.68
N ILE A 445 14.46 7.50 21.56
CA ILE A 445 15.16 8.75 21.25
C ILE A 445 14.77 9.84 22.25
N ALA A 446 13.47 9.99 22.54
CA ALA A 446 12.97 10.99 23.48
C ALA A 446 13.47 10.77 24.92
N GLU A 447 13.46 9.52 25.41
CA GLU A 447 14.05 9.15 26.71
C GLU A 447 15.54 9.50 26.75
N LYS A 448 16.27 9.25 25.65
CA LYS A 448 17.69 9.58 25.58
C LYS A 448 17.97 11.09 25.63
N LEU A 449 17.09 11.90 25.06
CA LEU A 449 17.16 13.36 25.15
C LEU A 449 16.86 13.84 26.58
N ALA A 450 15.84 13.27 27.22
CA ALA A 450 15.50 13.58 28.62
C ALA A 450 16.64 13.21 29.59
N ASP A 451 17.28 12.06 29.36
CA ASP A 451 18.46 11.57 30.09
C ASP A 451 19.67 12.52 30.04
N VAL A 452 19.73 13.41 29.04
CA VAL A 452 20.77 14.46 28.91
C VAL A 452 20.19 15.86 29.21
N GLY A 453 19.07 15.92 29.92
CA GLY A 453 18.44 17.17 30.36
C GLY A 453 17.75 17.97 29.25
N PHE A 454 17.60 17.42 28.04
CA PHE A 454 16.91 18.10 26.95
C PHE A 454 15.43 17.72 26.93
N LEU A 455 14.57 18.64 27.41
CA LEU A 455 13.12 18.44 27.52
C LEU A 455 12.30 19.29 26.56
N ASN A 456 12.93 20.17 25.77
CA ASN A 456 12.24 21.06 24.84
C ASN A 456 11.96 20.37 23.49
N TRP A 457 11.09 19.36 23.51
CA TRP A 457 10.65 18.64 22.32
C TRP A 457 9.16 18.31 22.39
N LYS A 458 8.58 17.99 21.24
CA LYS A 458 7.22 17.44 21.13
C LYS A 458 7.31 16.04 20.54
N LEU A 459 6.56 15.10 21.11
CA LEU A 459 6.49 13.73 20.60
C LEU A 459 5.24 13.54 19.74
N LEU A 460 5.43 12.96 18.56
CA LEU A 460 4.37 12.55 17.66
C LEU A 460 4.36 11.02 17.58
N VAL A 461 3.35 10.40 18.16
CA VAL A 461 3.12 8.95 18.15
C VAL A 461 1.64 8.66 17.89
N SER A 462 1.32 7.44 17.47
CA SER A 462 -0.09 7.03 17.34
C SER A 462 -0.82 7.12 18.68
N ARG A 463 -2.09 7.51 18.65
CA ARG A 463 -2.96 7.60 19.83
C ARG A 463 -2.86 6.38 20.75
N ASP A 464 -2.99 5.18 20.18
CA ASP A 464 -2.96 3.92 20.96
C ASP A 464 -1.63 3.74 21.72
N PHE A 465 -0.52 4.22 21.16
CA PHE A 465 0.78 4.11 21.82
C PHE A 465 0.92 5.11 22.96
N HIS A 466 0.35 6.31 22.81
CA HIS A 466 0.36 7.33 23.85
C HIS A 466 -0.45 6.88 25.08
N GLU A 467 -1.57 6.19 24.90
CA GLU A 467 -2.40 5.67 25.99
C GLU A 467 -1.67 4.58 26.84
N ASP A 468 -0.60 3.99 26.29
CA ASP A 468 0.16 2.90 26.90
C ASP A 468 1.62 3.25 27.27
N TRP A 469 2.08 4.48 26.99
CA TRP A 469 3.45 4.89 27.30
C TRP A 469 3.64 5.07 28.81
#